data_AF-A0A963C0U8-F1
#
_entry.id   AF-A0A963C0U8-F1
#
_cell.length_a   1.000
_cell.length_b   1.000
_cell.length_c   1.000
_cell.angle_alpha   90.00
_cell.angle_beta   90.00
_cell.angle_gamma   90.00
#
_symmetry.space_group_name_H-M   'P 1'
#
loop_
_entity.id
_entity.type
_entity.pdbx_description
1 polymer ?
#
loop_
_entity_poly.entity_id
_entity_poly.type
_entity_poly.pdbx_seq_one_letter_code
_entity_poly.pdbx_strand_id
1 'polypeptide(L)' 'MFLFSKDEDSPRLKQLRALSLFSTLSPRELKTADNLLHERSYLQGEVIFDQGEEGQALYIIETGKVLICRQGQQAEG' A
#
# COMPACT_ATOMS: atom_id res chain seq x y z
N MET A 1 37.32 -1.67 4.87
CA MET A 1 36.94 -1.64 3.44
C MET A 1 35.58 -2.31 3.33
N PHE A 2 34.49 -1.53 3.37
CA PHE A 2 33.14 -2.05 3.27
C PHE A 2 32.63 -1.86 1.84
N LEU A 3 32.23 -2.96 1.23
CA LEU A 3 31.68 -3.02 -0.12
C LEU A 3 30.36 -2.25 -0.13
N PHE A 4 30.32 -1.14 -0.87
CA PHE A 4 29.07 -0.53 -1.31
C PHE A 4 28.41 -1.50 -2.28
N SER A 5 27.58 -2.40 -1.76
CA SER A 5 26.63 -3.14 -2.59
C SER A 5 25.66 -2.11 -3.15
N LYS A 6 25.71 -1.93 -4.47
CA LYS A 6 24.76 -1.15 -5.26
C LYS A 6 23.35 -1.56 -4.83
N ASP A 7 22.63 -0.68 -4.14
CA ASP A 7 21.22 -0.86 -3.78
C ASP A 7 20.42 -1.01 -5.08
N GLU A 8 20.27 -2.24 -5.57
CA GLU A 8 19.25 -2.56 -6.57
C GLU A 8 17.90 -2.42 -5.87
N ASP A 9 17.02 -1.56 -6.40
CA ASP A 9 15.68 -1.37 -5.85
C ASP A 9 15.00 -2.74 -5.67
N SER A 10 14.55 -3.02 -4.44
CA SER A 10 13.78 -4.22 -4.16
C SER A 10 12.53 -4.28 -5.06
N PRO A 11 12.00 -5.47 -5.38
CA PRO A 11 10.79 -5.57 -6.19
C PRO A 11 9.63 -4.70 -5.66
N ARG A 12 9.50 -4.63 -4.33
CA ARG A 12 8.52 -3.79 -3.62
C ARG A 12 8.74 -2.29 -3.84
N LEU A 13 9.99 -1.81 -3.80
CA LEU A 13 10.31 -0.42 -4.10
C LEU A 13 9.94 -0.04 -5.54
N LYS A 14 10.17 -0.94 -6.50
CA LYS A 14 9.76 -0.72 -7.90
C LYS A 14 8.24 -0.62 -8.04
N GLN A 15 7.49 -1.46 -7.32
CA GLN A 15 6.02 -1.40 -7.29
C GLN A 15 5.53 -0.10 -6.66
N LEU A 16 6.11 0.34 -5.54
CA LEU A 16 5.74 1.61 -4.90
C LEU A 16 5.96 2.80 -5.84
N ARG A 17 7.11 2.85 -6.55
CA ARG A 17 7.40 3.90 -7.53
C ARG A 17 6.40 3.94 -8.69
N ALA A 18 5.80 2.80 -9.04
CA ALA A 18 4.79 2.72 -10.10
C ALA A 18 3.42 3.31 -9.68
N LEU A 19 3.16 3.45 -8.37
CA LEU A 19 1.96 4.12 -7.88
C LEU A 19 2.12 5.64 -8.04
N SER A 20 1.14 6.28 -8.68
CA SER A 20 1.15 7.73 -8.93
C SER A 20 1.41 8.55 -7.67
N LEU A 21 0.88 8.11 -6.53
CA LEU A 21 1.05 8.74 -5.22
C LEU A 21 2.51 8.84 -4.76
N PHE A 22 3.37 7.89 -5.15
CA PHE A 22 4.79 7.84 -4.74
C PHE A 22 5.76 8.11 -5.89
N SER A 23 5.25 8.35 -7.10
CA SER A 23 6.08 8.52 -8.31
C SER A 23 7.08 9.67 -8.24
N THR A 24 6.78 10.71 -7.46
CA THR A 24 7.62 11.91 -7.28
C THR A 24 8.65 11.78 -6.16
N LEU A 25 8.60 10.70 -5.36
CA LEU A 25 9.54 10.50 -4.25
C LEU A 25 10.94 10.18 -4.75
N SER A 26 11.93 10.81 -4.10
CA SER A 26 13.33 10.45 -4.26
C SER A 26 13.57 9.00 -3.78
N PRO A 27 14.65 8.33 -4.21
CA PRO A 27 14.97 6.97 -3.75
C PRO A 27 15.04 6.85 -2.21
N ARG A 28 15.54 7.90 -1.54
CA ARG A 28 15.64 7.91 -0.07
C ARG A 28 14.26 8.00 0.59
N GLU A 29 13.38 8.88 0.11
CA GLU A 29 12.01 9.02 0.63
C GLU A 29 11.20 7.76 0.36
N LEU A 30 11.39 7.13 -0.81
CA LEU A 30 10.74 5.88 -1.15
C LEU A 30 11.17 4.74 -0.21
N LYS A 31 12.46 4.67 0.14
CA LYS A 31 12.98 3.72 1.14
C LYS A 31 12.41 4.00 2.54
N THR A 32 12.22 5.27 2.90
CA THR A 32 11.52 5.64 4.14
C THR A 32 10.06 5.18 4.11
N ALA A 33 9.34 5.38 3.01
CA ALA A 33 7.96 4.91 2.87
C ALA A 33 7.87 3.38 2.96
N ASP A 34 8.75 2.65 2.28
CA ASP A 34 8.81 1.18 2.32
C ASP A 34 9.00 0.64 3.75
N ASN A 35 9.85 1.29 4.54
CA ASN A 35 10.07 0.93 5.95
C ASN A 35 8.86 1.19 6.86
N LEU A 36 7.94 2.08 6.46
CA LEU A 36 6.72 2.39 7.22
C LEU A 36 5.54 1.49 6.86
N LEU A 37 5.65 0.72 5.77
CA LEU A 37 4.57 -0.16 5.33
C LEU A 37 4.50 -1.42 6.20
N HIS A 38 3.28 -1.76 6.61
CA HIS A 38 2.99 -3.00 7.32
C HIS A 38 2.17 -3.93 6.44
N GLU A 39 2.60 -5.19 6.31
CA GLU A 39 1.83 -6.22 5.63
C GLU A 39 0.61 -6.63 6.48
N ARG A 40 -0.53 -6.77 5.80
CA ARG A 40 -1.81 -7.16 6.38
C ARG A 40 -2.55 -8.08 5.42
N SER A 41 -3.09 -9.16 5.97
CA SER A 41 -3.92 -10.12 5.23
C SER A 41 -5.33 -10.10 5.81
N TYR A 42 -6.32 -10.16 4.92
CA TYR A 42 -7.74 -10.13 5.26
C TYR A 42 -8.45 -11.36 4.69
N LEU A 43 -9.44 -11.85 5.40
CA LEU A 43 -10.30 -12.94 4.96
C LEU A 43 -11.37 -12.45 3.98
N GLN A 44 -11.93 -13.37 3.19
CA GLN A 44 -13.06 -13.05 2.34
C GLN A 44 -14.25 -12.55 3.18
N GLY A 45 -14.77 -11.38 2.82
CA GLY A 45 -15.89 -10.74 3.51
C GLY A 45 -15.49 -9.97 4.78
N GLU A 46 -14.20 -9.94 5.13
CA GLU A 46 -13.71 -9.11 6.22
C GLU A 46 -13.76 -7.62 5.83
N VAL A 47 -14.29 -6.80 6.74
CA VAL A 47 -14.34 -5.34 6.57
C VAL A 47 -12.98 -4.76 6.94
N ILE A 48 -12.38 -3.99 6.02
CA ILE A 48 -11.10 -3.32 6.26
C ILE A 48 -11.29 -2.04 7.09
N PHE A 49 -12.27 -1.22 6.72
CA PHE A 49 -12.71 -0.03 7.46
C PHE A 49 -14.12 0.38 7.02
N ASP A 50 -14.81 1.15 7.87
CA ASP A 50 -16.16 1.66 7.64
C ASP A 50 -16.19 3.14 7.24
N GLN A 51 -17.26 3.54 6.53
CA GLN A 51 -17.46 4.94 6.17
C GLN A 51 -17.68 5.78 7.43
N GLY A 52 -16.90 6.86 7.58
CA GLY A 52 -17.00 7.78 8.71
C GLY A 52 -16.07 7.42 9.87
N GLU A 53 -15.35 6.30 9.79
CA GLU A 53 -14.22 6.04 10.67
C GLU A 53 -13.10 7.07 10.45
N GLU A 54 -12.31 7.30 11.50
CA GLU A 54 -11.15 8.17 11.41
C GLU A 54 -10.14 7.59 10.41
N GLY A 55 -9.61 8.44 9.52
CA GLY A 55 -8.61 8.03 8.54
C GLY A 55 -7.27 7.76 9.21
N GLN A 56 -7.03 6.50 9.63
CA GLN A 56 -5.83 6.12 10.38
C GLN A 56 -4.71 5.54 9.51
N ALA A 57 -5.01 5.05 8.30
CA ALA A 57 -4.02 4.41 7.43
C ALA A 57 -4.34 4.56 5.94
N LEU A 58 -3.31 4.40 5.12
CA LEU A 58 -3.40 4.19 3.68
C LEU A 58 -3.16 2.70 3.38
N TYR A 59 -4.03 2.11 2.58
CA TYR A 59 -3.90 0.72 2.15
C TYR A 59 -3.50 0.64 0.68
N ILE A 60 -2.62 -0.30 0.37
CA ILE A 60 -2.19 -0.63 -0.99
C ILE A 60 -2.47 -2.13 -1.19
N ILE A 61 -3.19 -2.47 -2.24
CA ILE A 61 -3.51 -3.87 -2.54
C ILE A 61 -2.32 -4.50 -3.24
N GLU A 62 -1.61 -5.39 -2.55
CA GLU A 62 -0.52 -6.17 -3.15
C GLU A 62 -1.07 -7.34 -3.98
N THR A 63 -2.05 -8.07 -3.44
CA THR A 63 -2.75 -9.15 -4.13
C THR A 63 -4.22 -9.21 -3.71
N GLY A 64 -5.08 -9.77 -4.59
CA GLY A 64 -6.51 -9.91 -4.34
C GLY A 64 -7.35 -8.74 -4.86
N LYS A 65 -8.60 -8.68 -4.38
CA LYS A 65 -9.57 -7.64 -4.74
C LYS A 65 -10.34 -7.23 -3.49
N VAL A 66 -10.72 -5.96 -3.44
CA VAL A 66 -11.58 -5.40 -2.40
C VAL A 66 -12.82 -4.80 -3.04
N LEU A 67 -13.92 -4.81 -2.30
CA LEU A 67 -15.15 -4.15 -2.69
C LEU A 67 -15.25 -2.82 -1.94
N ILE A 68 -15.47 -1.72 -2.67
CA ILE A 68 -15.70 -0.41 -2.07
C ILE A 68 -17.19 -0.10 -2.18
N CYS A 69 -17.85 0.05 -1.04
CA CYS A 69 -19.28 0.31 -0.96
C CYS A 69 -19.52 1.60 -0.17
N ARG A 70 -20.56 2.35 -0.56
CA ARG A 70 -21.10 3.39 0.32
C ARG A 70 -22.15 2.75 1.23
N GLN A 71 -22.11 3.05 2.53
CA GLN A 71 -23.12 2.54 3.45
C GLN A 71 -24.53 2.95 2.97
N GLY A 72 -25.44 1.98 2.94
CA GLY A 72 -26.82 2.17 2.46
C GLY A 72 -27.01 2.08 0.94
N GLN A 73 -25.96 1.82 0.15
CA GLN A 73 -26.08 1.47 -1.26
C GLN A 73 -25.76 -0.02 -1.44
N GLN A 74 -26.59 -0.75 -2.19
CA GLN A 74 -26.27 -2.12 -2.58
C GLN A 74 -25.02 -2.06 -3.48
N ALA A 75 -23.97 -2.77 -3.06
CA ALA A 75 -22.81 -2.97 -3.88
C ALA A 75 -23.00 -4.24 -4.70
N GLU A 76 -23.01 -4.09 -6.02
CA GLU A 76 -22.92 -5.21 -6.95
C GLU A 76 -21.43 -5.49 -7.15
N GLY A 77 -20.99 -6.65 -6.66
CA GLY A 77 -19.59 -7.11 -6.72
C GLY A 77 -19.31 -8.02 -7.90
#